data_AF-A0A1A9RX53-F1
#
_entry.id   AF-A0A1A9RX53-F1
#
_cell.length_a   1.000
_cell.length_b   1.000
_cell.length_c   1.000
_cell.angle_alpha   90.00
_cell.angle_beta   90.00
_cell.angle_gamma   90.00
#
_symmetry.space_group_name_H-M   'P 1'
#
loop_
_entity.id
_entity.type
_entity.pdbx_description
1 polymer ?
#
loop_
_entity_poly.entity_id
_entity_poly.type
_entity_poly.pdbx_seq_one_letter_code
_entity_poly.pdbx_strand_id
1 'polypeptide(L)'
;MSIKRKYGWGVCLLALPFQVALAAPPEAEPDTGFDITPVAAPKAESPPAPAAPKDGRLNMSREELLRQPELLQQALSYAVLTNNSEGVALLLPIYLETPEPHDALLVALAQAIVARAEGDYHRAISLYRAALDAHPDMPPVRLVLAQALFENMADKDARQEIKRFQQTPGLAPELKQLGDQYLQALDKRDRWSFYGSVNYVRDSNVNNSNNRKGAAWSRVDTPESAQGLAYRAGASRDWNLHGNLYWRLAFNHYGWYYWDNHKYDFHVARVAAGPAYKTARAEVSVMPYFERQWAGTDYARHQTRKYLRETGVRTEWQYWLTPRHKVLTALELGGQKYDIRDRLDGDSYAASGTWLYVRKSTQYFTFGVDWSRKLAERSPAESYTRKGIRAGWTQQWGWGLTTSASFGGGLRDYDAPWWGGSAPRQDRELNASVLVSHRKIQFAGITPQLVGIWQRTNSNNPLFSFSKGNVFIQLGRSF
;
A
#
# COMPACT_ATOMS: atom_id res chain seq x y z
N MET A 1 -85.37 31.01 -24.18
CA MET A 1 -84.58 30.94 -25.43
C MET A 1 -83.34 30.10 -25.13
N SER A 2 -83.36 28.78 -25.34
CA SER A 2 -83.18 28.05 -26.60
C SER A 2 -81.70 27.79 -26.94
N ILE A 3 -81.27 26.53 -26.70
CA ILE A 3 -80.40 25.67 -27.55
C ILE A 3 -78.87 25.96 -27.48
N LYS A 4 -77.89 25.03 -27.27
CA LYS A 4 -77.69 23.58 -27.54
C LYS A 4 -76.56 23.04 -26.59
N ARG A 5 -76.71 21.87 -25.92
CA ARG A 5 -76.06 20.53 -26.15
C ARG A 5 -74.51 20.51 -26.19
N LYS A 6 -73.74 19.55 -25.63
CA LYS A 6 -73.90 18.24 -24.95
C LYS A 6 -72.51 17.82 -24.34
N TYR A 7 -72.53 17.07 -23.22
CA TYR A 7 -71.63 16.00 -22.68
C TYR A 7 -70.15 15.88 -23.14
N GLY A 8 -69.17 15.52 -22.29
CA GLY A 8 -69.23 14.89 -20.96
C GLY A 8 -67.84 14.66 -20.30
N TRP A 9 -67.88 14.24 -19.02
CA TRP A 9 -66.92 13.45 -18.19
C TRP A 9 -65.41 13.59 -18.51
N GLY A 10 -64.47 13.89 -17.60
CA GLY A 10 -64.41 14.00 -16.14
C GLY A 10 -62.93 14.12 -15.69
N VAL A 11 -62.71 14.11 -14.37
CA VAL A 11 -61.42 13.97 -13.63
C VAL A 11 -60.65 15.27 -13.29
N CYS A 12 -60.87 15.73 -12.06
CA CYS A 12 -59.89 16.01 -10.98
C CYS A 12 -58.43 16.38 -11.38
N LEU A 13 -58.00 17.61 -11.10
CA LEU A 13 -57.27 18.05 -9.87
C LEU A 13 -55.73 17.96 -9.98
N LEU A 14 -55.13 19.12 -9.70
CA LEU A 14 -53.91 19.38 -8.93
C LEU A 14 -52.66 19.89 -9.67
N ALA A 15 -52.17 20.98 -9.07
CA ALA A 15 -51.01 21.77 -9.39
C ALA A 15 -49.74 20.92 -9.55
N LEU A 16 -49.00 21.26 -10.60
CA LEU A 16 -47.65 20.81 -10.89
C LEU A 16 -46.67 21.26 -9.79
N PRO A 17 -45.83 20.37 -9.26
CA PRO A 17 -44.47 20.72 -8.89
C PRO A 17 -43.53 20.24 -10.00
N PHE A 18 -42.84 21.20 -10.62
CA PHE A 18 -41.57 20.97 -11.28
C PHE A 18 -40.63 20.24 -10.30
N GLN A 19 -40.23 19.02 -10.65
CA GLN A 19 -38.99 18.43 -10.12
C GLN A 19 -38.17 17.96 -11.31
N VAL A 20 -37.23 18.83 -11.68
CA VAL A 20 -36.03 18.47 -12.42
C VAL A 20 -35.29 17.46 -11.55
N ALA A 21 -35.30 16.18 -11.95
CA ALA A 21 -34.39 15.21 -11.40
C ALA A 21 -32.98 15.59 -11.87
N LEU A 22 -32.24 16.32 -11.02
CA LEU A 22 -30.79 16.37 -11.14
C LEU A 22 -30.31 14.95 -10.83
N ALA A 23 -29.80 14.25 -11.85
CA ALA A 23 -29.00 13.06 -11.67
C ALA A 23 -27.93 13.37 -10.60
N ALA A 24 -27.98 12.66 -9.48
CA ALA A 24 -26.89 12.67 -8.53
C ALA A 24 -25.64 12.20 -9.28
N PRO A 25 -24.48 12.87 -9.12
CA PRO A 25 -23.22 12.27 -9.56
C PRO A 25 -23.13 10.87 -8.93
N PRO A 26 -22.54 9.87 -9.62
CA PRO A 26 -22.40 8.53 -9.10
C PRO A 26 -21.92 8.68 -7.66
N GLU A 27 -22.74 8.18 -6.73
CA GLU A 27 -22.44 8.21 -5.31
C GLU A 27 -21.03 7.66 -5.22
N ALA A 28 -20.09 8.52 -4.83
CA ALA A 28 -18.68 8.16 -4.84
C ALA A 28 -18.56 7.01 -3.86
N GLU A 29 -18.65 5.79 -4.37
CA GLU A 29 -18.40 4.60 -3.59
C GLU A 29 -16.98 4.81 -3.08
N PRO A 30 -16.75 4.74 -1.76
CA PRO A 30 -15.39 4.79 -1.25
C PRO A 30 -14.61 3.78 -2.10
N ASP A 31 -13.51 4.22 -2.70
CA ASP A 31 -12.68 3.37 -3.55
C ASP A 31 -12.25 2.17 -2.70
N THR A 32 -13.03 1.09 -2.75
CA THR A 32 -12.74 -0.15 -2.03
C THR A 32 -11.61 -0.91 -2.70
N GLY A 33 -11.07 -0.36 -3.81
CA GLY A 33 -9.75 -0.66 -4.32
C GLY A 33 -8.68 -0.15 -3.38
N PHE A 34 -8.51 -0.82 -2.24
CA PHE A 34 -7.25 -0.82 -1.51
C PHE A 34 -6.18 -1.44 -2.44
N ASP A 35 -5.66 -0.61 -3.33
CA ASP A 35 -4.58 -0.95 -4.23
C ASP A 35 -3.26 -0.90 -3.45
N ILE A 36 -3.09 -1.89 -2.58
CA ILE A 36 -1.83 -2.23 -1.93
C ILE A 36 -0.98 -3.11 -2.87
N THR A 37 -1.12 -2.96 -4.20
CA THR A 37 -0.06 -3.51 -5.06
C THR A 37 1.24 -2.94 -4.55
N PRO A 38 2.21 -3.79 -4.17
CA PRO A 38 3.52 -3.30 -3.83
C PRO A 38 4.02 -2.57 -5.08
N VAL A 39 4.11 -1.25 -5.03
CA VAL A 39 4.98 -0.51 -5.95
C VAL A 39 6.34 -1.17 -5.77
N ALA A 40 6.73 -1.92 -6.79
CA ALA A 40 7.91 -2.78 -6.90
C ALA A 40 8.60 -3.09 -5.57
N ALA A 41 8.50 -4.33 -5.09
CA ALA A 41 9.28 -4.82 -3.96
C ALA A 41 10.70 -4.25 -4.02
N PRO A 42 11.19 -3.55 -2.97
CA PRO A 42 12.54 -3.03 -2.98
C PRO A 42 13.44 -4.23 -3.25
N LYS A 43 14.13 -4.20 -4.40
CA LYS A 43 15.27 -5.08 -4.60
C LYS A 43 16.25 -4.71 -3.50
N ALA A 44 16.33 -5.53 -2.47
CA ALA A 44 17.57 -5.70 -1.76
C ALA A 44 18.56 -6.23 -2.80
N GLU A 45 19.25 -5.32 -3.49
CA GLU A 45 20.52 -5.66 -4.13
C GLU A 45 21.47 -5.98 -2.98
N SER A 46 21.55 -7.28 -2.66
CA SER A 46 22.69 -7.80 -1.91
C SER A 46 23.94 -7.37 -2.67
N PRO A 47 24.92 -6.72 -1.99
CA PRO A 47 26.22 -6.48 -2.59
C PRO A 47 26.79 -7.80 -3.15
N PRO A 48 27.58 -7.76 -4.23
CA PRO A 48 28.22 -8.97 -4.74
C PRO A 48 29.03 -9.61 -3.61
N ALA A 49 28.73 -10.87 -3.31
CA ALA A 49 29.58 -11.65 -2.43
C ALA A 49 30.99 -11.69 -3.03
N PRO A 50 32.05 -11.37 -2.26
CA PRO A 50 33.41 -11.50 -2.73
C PRO A 50 33.67 -12.95 -3.19
N ALA A 51 34.45 -13.09 -4.27
CA ALA A 51 34.81 -14.39 -4.83
C ALA A 51 35.44 -15.29 -3.75
N ALA A 52 34.95 -16.53 -3.67
CA ALA A 52 35.46 -17.54 -2.76
C ALA A 52 36.97 -17.77 -2.99
N PRO A 53 37.81 -17.74 -1.94
CA PRO A 53 39.21 -18.12 -2.05
C PRO A 53 39.35 -19.61 -2.40
N LYS A 54 40.44 -19.94 -3.09
CA LYS A 54 40.82 -21.31 -3.51
C LYS A 54 40.96 -22.26 -2.31
N ASP A 55 40.56 -23.52 -2.51
CA ASP A 55 40.52 -24.62 -1.54
C ASP A 55 41.84 -24.82 -0.77
N GLY A 56 41.83 -24.38 0.49
CA GLY A 56 42.72 -24.81 1.57
C GLY A 56 41.88 -25.15 2.81
N ARG A 57 40.75 -25.84 2.61
CA ARG A 57 39.78 -26.12 3.68
C ARG A 57 40.35 -27.20 4.61
N LEU A 58 40.69 -26.80 5.84
CA LEU A 58 40.88 -27.74 6.95
C LEU A 58 39.53 -28.45 7.19
N ASN A 59 39.48 -29.76 6.95
CA ASN A 59 38.38 -30.62 7.37
C ASN A 59 38.73 -31.20 8.74
N MET A 60 38.07 -30.70 9.78
CA MET A 60 38.20 -31.21 11.15
C MET A 60 36.81 -31.53 11.71
N SER A 61 36.71 -32.60 12.48
CA SER A 61 35.52 -32.96 13.24
C SER A 61 35.33 -32.04 14.45
N ARG A 62 34.12 -32.03 15.00
CA ARG A 62 33.78 -31.29 16.23
C ARG A 62 34.65 -31.73 17.40
N GLU A 63 34.89 -33.03 17.52
CA GLU A 63 35.69 -33.63 18.58
C GLU A 63 37.17 -33.24 18.48
N GLU A 64 37.69 -33.10 17.26
CA GLU A 64 39.06 -32.63 17.04
C GLU A 64 39.22 -31.13 17.38
N LEU A 65 38.22 -30.31 17.07
CA LEU A 65 38.20 -28.88 17.43
C LEU A 65 38.14 -28.68 18.96
N LEU A 66 37.35 -29.48 19.68
CA LEU A 66 37.28 -29.42 21.15
C LEU A 66 38.62 -29.75 21.82
N ARG A 67 39.46 -30.57 21.17
CA ARG A 67 40.81 -30.89 21.65
C ARG A 67 41.84 -29.80 21.34
N GLN A 68 41.49 -28.78 20.55
CA GLN A 68 42.38 -27.70 20.13
C GLN A 68 41.74 -26.32 20.43
N PRO A 69 41.61 -25.94 21.72
CA PRO A 69 40.89 -24.74 22.13
C PRO A 69 41.48 -23.44 21.53
N GLU A 70 42.80 -23.36 21.38
CA GLU A 70 43.46 -22.20 20.75
C GLU A 70 43.09 -22.04 19.27
N LEU A 71 43.09 -23.15 18.52
CA LEU A 71 42.68 -23.15 17.12
C LEU A 71 41.20 -22.77 16.99
N LEU A 72 40.35 -23.28 17.87
CA LEU A 72 38.93 -22.95 17.91
C LEU A 72 38.71 -21.46 18.19
N GLN A 73 39.41 -20.88 19.17
CA GLN A 73 39.35 -19.45 19.46
C GLN A 73 39.81 -18.60 18.27
N GLN A 74 40.90 -18.98 17.60
CA GLN A 74 41.39 -18.29 16.41
C GLN A 74 40.39 -18.38 15.25
N ALA A 75 39.80 -19.56 15.02
CA ALA A 75 38.79 -19.77 14.00
C ALA A 75 37.53 -18.93 14.27
N LEU A 76 37.04 -18.91 15.52
CA LEU A 76 35.91 -18.08 15.92
C LEU A 76 36.24 -16.59 15.78
N SER A 77 37.43 -16.17 16.22
CA SER A 77 37.88 -14.77 16.09
C SER A 77 37.94 -14.34 14.63
N TYR A 78 38.47 -15.18 13.75
CA TYR A 78 38.48 -14.91 12.31
C TYR A 78 37.07 -14.83 11.73
N ALA A 79 36.17 -15.74 12.12
CA ALA A 79 34.77 -15.71 11.69
C ALA A 79 34.05 -14.44 12.16
N VAL A 80 34.32 -13.98 13.38
CA VAL A 80 33.80 -12.71 13.93
C VAL A 80 34.36 -11.51 13.16
N LEU A 81 35.68 -11.45 12.96
CA LEU A 81 36.34 -10.36 12.23
C LEU A 81 35.86 -10.23 10.77
N THR A 82 35.55 -11.35 10.13
CA THR A 82 35.04 -11.40 8.76
C THR A 82 33.51 -11.29 8.67
N ASN A 83 32.82 -11.13 9.81
CA ASN A 83 31.35 -11.11 9.92
C ASN A 83 30.69 -12.33 9.25
N ASN A 84 31.37 -13.49 9.32
CA ASN A 84 30.92 -14.76 8.74
C ASN A 84 29.91 -15.43 9.67
N SER A 85 28.63 -15.08 9.51
CA SER A 85 27.55 -15.59 10.37
C SER A 85 27.41 -17.12 10.40
N GLU A 86 27.60 -17.80 9.27
CA GLU A 86 27.54 -19.28 9.22
C GLU A 86 28.68 -19.90 10.03
N GLY A 87 29.89 -19.37 9.86
CA GLY A 87 31.07 -19.82 10.63
C GLY A 87 30.91 -19.56 12.12
N VAL A 88 30.40 -18.39 12.50
CA VAL A 88 30.15 -18.05 13.91
C VAL A 88 29.07 -18.96 14.50
N ALA A 89 27.97 -19.18 13.80
CA ALA A 89 26.87 -20.06 14.26
C ALA A 89 27.35 -21.51 14.46
N LEU A 90 28.31 -21.97 13.64
CA LEU A 90 28.92 -23.29 13.78
C LEU A 90 29.90 -23.37 14.95
N LEU A 91 30.77 -22.38 15.11
CA LEU A 91 31.91 -22.43 16.03
C LEU A 91 31.58 -21.97 17.45
N LEU A 92 30.68 -21.00 17.62
CA LEU A 92 30.35 -20.43 18.93
C LEU A 92 29.84 -21.49 19.92
N PRO A 93 28.91 -22.40 19.57
CA PRO A 93 28.45 -23.43 20.52
C PRO A 93 29.60 -24.34 20.98
N ILE A 94 30.51 -24.69 20.07
CA ILE A 94 31.67 -25.54 20.38
C ILE A 94 32.64 -24.79 21.32
N TYR A 95 32.87 -23.49 21.07
CA TYR A 95 33.74 -22.66 21.90
C TYR A 95 33.22 -22.56 23.33
N LEU A 96 31.90 -22.40 23.51
CA LEU A 96 31.26 -22.32 24.83
C LEU A 96 31.31 -23.64 25.62
N GLU A 97 31.62 -24.78 24.98
CA GLU A 97 31.84 -26.05 25.67
C GLU A 97 33.27 -26.23 26.17
N THR A 98 34.21 -25.36 25.76
CA THR A 98 35.58 -25.40 26.26
C THR A 98 35.64 -24.92 27.72
N PRO A 99 36.63 -25.38 28.52
CA PRO A 99 36.78 -24.92 29.89
C PRO A 99 36.96 -23.39 29.99
N GLU A 100 36.26 -22.78 30.95
CA GLU A 100 36.37 -21.35 31.31
C GLU A 100 37.81 -20.97 31.74
N PRO A 101 38.24 -19.69 31.61
CA PRO A 101 37.45 -18.53 31.21
C PRO A 101 37.38 -18.29 29.70
N HIS A 102 36.21 -17.92 29.18
CA HIS A 102 36.04 -17.46 27.80
C HIS A 102 36.35 -15.96 27.63
N ASP A 103 36.73 -15.55 26.42
CA ASP A 103 36.83 -14.14 26.04
C ASP A 103 35.41 -13.54 25.90
N ALA A 104 35.02 -12.74 26.89
CA ALA A 104 33.69 -12.14 26.97
C ALA A 104 33.35 -11.24 25.76
N LEU A 105 34.34 -10.53 25.22
CA LEU A 105 34.13 -9.68 24.05
C LEU A 105 33.91 -10.53 22.80
N LEU A 106 34.73 -11.57 22.60
CA LEU A 106 34.58 -12.49 21.48
C LEU A 106 33.20 -13.16 21.49
N VAL A 107 32.76 -13.64 22.66
CA VAL A 107 31.43 -14.24 22.84
C VAL A 107 30.32 -13.23 22.53
N ALA A 108 30.41 -11.99 23.04
CA ALA A 108 29.41 -10.95 22.80
C ALA A 108 29.29 -10.59 21.31
N LEU A 109 30.42 -10.42 20.61
CA LEU A 109 30.45 -10.12 19.18
C LEU A 109 29.94 -11.30 18.34
N ALA A 110 30.32 -12.53 18.71
CA ALA A 110 29.81 -13.74 18.06
C ALA A 110 28.28 -13.86 18.20
N GLN A 111 27.75 -13.66 19.41
CA GLN A 111 26.31 -13.65 19.66
C GLN A 111 25.59 -12.53 18.88
N ALA A 112 26.22 -11.35 18.74
CA ALA A 112 25.65 -10.24 17.98
C ALA A 112 25.52 -10.56 16.49
N ILE A 113 26.52 -11.24 15.91
CA ILE A 113 26.51 -11.70 14.52
C ILE A 113 25.41 -12.73 14.29
N VAL A 114 25.27 -13.71 15.17
CA VAL A 114 24.20 -14.73 15.09
C VAL A 114 22.83 -14.06 15.20
N ALA A 115 22.62 -13.20 16.20
CA ALA A 115 21.36 -12.49 16.39
C ALA A 115 21.00 -11.64 15.16
N ARG A 116 21.97 -10.95 14.55
CA ARG A 116 21.75 -10.18 13.31
C ARG A 116 21.34 -11.09 12.15
N ALA A 117 22.00 -12.24 11.97
CA ALA A 117 21.70 -13.20 10.91
C ALA A 117 20.29 -13.83 11.06
N GLU A 118 19.86 -14.06 12.30
CA GLU A 118 18.51 -14.52 12.62
C GLU A 118 17.43 -13.42 12.46
N GLY A 119 17.87 -12.17 12.28
CA GLY A 119 17.03 -10.97 12.19
C GLY A 119 16.55 -10.44 13.54
N ASP A 120 17.14 -10.90 14.65
CA ASP A 120 16.99 -10.28 15.97
C ASP A 120 17.93 -9.07 16.09
N TYR A 121 17.58 -8.03 15.34
CA TYR A 121 18.34 -6.79 15.31
C TYR A 121 18.37 -6.09 16.67
N HIS A 122 17.32 -6.24 17.48
CA HIS A 122 17.27 -5.64 18.81
C HIS A 122 18.39 -6.20 19.69
N ARG A 123 18.54 -7.53 19.74
CA ARG A 123 19.62 -8.19 20.47
C ARG A 123 20.99 -7.87 19.88
N ALA A 124 21.13 -7.94 18.55
CA ALA A 124 22.39 -7.65 17.87
C ALA A 124 22.90 -6.22 18.17
N ILE A 125 22.03 -5.21 18.01
CA ILE A 125 22.35 -3.81 18.29
C ILE A 125 22.74 -3.61 19.76
N SER A 126 22.02 -4.26 20.68
CA SER A 126 22.32 -4.17 22.12
C SER A 126 23.70 -4.73 22.45
N LEU A 127 24.07 -5.89 21.88
CA LEU A 127 25.38 -6.51 22.08
C LEU A 127 26.51 -5.67 21.47
N TYR A 128 26.34 -5.13 20.26
CA TYR A 128 27.34 -4.26 19.65
C TYR A 128 27.53 -2.94 20.42
N ARG A 129 26.44 -2.35 20.95
CA ARG A 129 26.53 -1.15 21.81
C ARG A 129 27.29 -1.46 23.08
N ALA A 130 26.96 -2.55 23.78
CA ALA A 130 27.67 -2.96 24.99
C ALA A 130 29.18 -3.19 24.73
N ALA A 131 29.54 -3.81 23.60
CA ALA A 131 30.94 -3.99 23.21
C ALA A 131 31.67 -2.65 23.00
N LEU A 132 31.02 -1.67 22.37
CA LEU A 132 31.58 -0.32 22.16
C LEU A 132 31.58 0.54 23.43
N ASP A 133 30.68 0.30 24.37
CA ASP A 133 30.68 0.99 25.67
C ASP A 133 31.88 0.52 26.52
N ALA A 134 32.18 -0.77 26.49
CA ALA A 134 33.36 -1.35 27.15
C ALA A 134 34.67 -0.99 26.43
N HIS A 135 34.65 -0.99 25.09
CA HIS A 135 35.81 -0.72 24.25
C HIS A 135 35.47 0.26 23.10
N PRO A 136 35.57 1.58 23.34
CA PRO A 136 35.11 2.60 22.40
C PRO A 136 35.86 2.66 21.06
N ASP A 137 37.12 2.21 21.03
CA ASP A 137 38.00 2.27 19.86
C ASP A 137 38.02 0.96 19.07
N MET A 138 36.86 0.60 18.51
CA MET A 138 36.70 -0.60 17.67
C MET A 138 35.99 -0.26 16.35
N PRO A 139 36.71 0.28 15.34
CA PRO A 139 36.12 0.62 14.05
C PRO A 139 35.34 -0.52 13.36
N PRO A 140 35.79 -1.79 13.36
CA PRO A 140 35.02 -2.88 12.77
C PRO A 140 33.67 -3.13 13.45
N VAL A 141 33.63 -3.07 14.80
CA VAL A 141 32.40 -3.21 15.59
C VAL A 141 31.44 -2.05 15.31
N ARG A 142 31.98 -0.84 15.18
CA ARG A 142 31.19 0.34 14.81
C ARG A 142 30.52 0.20 13.44
N LEU A 143 31.24 -0.35 12.46
CA LEU A 143 30.69 -0.60 11.14
C LEU A 143 29.52 -1.60 11.20
N VAL A 144 29.70 -2.76 11.85
CA VAL A 144 28.62 -3.77 11.92
C VAL A 144 27.43 -3.32 12.77
N LEU A 145 27.65 -2.49 13.80
CA LEU A 145 26.57 -1.80 14.51
C LEU A 145 25.78 -0.90 13.56
N ALA A 146 26.48 -0.08 12.77
CA ALA A 146 25.83 0.84 11.85
C ALA A 146 25.03 0.10 10.76
N GLN A 147 25.54 -1.04 10.28
CA GLN A 147 24.83 -1.92 9.35
C GLN A 147 23.57 -2.53 9.99
N ALA A 148 23.66 -3.04 11.22
CA ALA A 148 22.51 -3.59 11.94
C ALA A 148 21.42 -2.51 12.19
N LEU A 149 21.83 -1.29 12.52
CA LEU A 149 20.93 -0.14 12.64
C LEU A 149 20.26 0.20 11.29
N PHE A 150 21.02 0.24 10.21
CA PHE A 150 20.51 0.50 8.85
C PHE A 150 19.51 -0.57 8.39
N GLU A 151 19.81 -1.83 8.62
CA GLU A 151 18.95 -2.98 8.29
C GLU A 151 17.67 -2.97 9.12
N ASN A 152 17.77 -2.58 10.39
CA ASN A 152 16.63 -2.46 11.26
C ASN A 152 15.82 -1.18 11.07
N MET A 153 16.12 -0.30 10.10
CA MET A 153 15.42 0.98 9.93
C MET A 153 15.60 1.97 11.10
N ALA A 154 16.75 1.92 11.78
CA ALA A 154 17.17 2.94 12.74
C ALA A 154 18.05 3.98 12.03
N ASP A 155 17.49 4.65 11.02
CA ASP A 155 18.25 5.38 9.99
C ASP A 155 19.11 6.52 10.55
N LYS A 156 18.63 7.28 11.52
CA LYS A 156 19.36 8.40 12.14
C LYS A 156 20.54 7.92 12.98
N ASP A 157 20.33 6.85 13.75
CA ASP A 157 21.38 6.22 14.55
C ASP A 157 22.44 5.57 13.63
N ALA A 158 22.01 4.88 12.57
CA ALA A 158 22.90 4.31 11.56
C ALA A 158 23.78 5.39 10.92
N ARG A 159 23.19 6.53 10.53
CA ARG A 159 23.92 7.68 9.98
C ARG A 159 25.00 8.19 10.93
N GLN A 160 24.69 8.27 12.22
CA GLN A 160 25.63 8.73 13.23
C GLN A 160 26.83 7.78 13.34
N GLU A 161 26.58 6.47 13.41
CA GLU A 161 27.64 5.47 13.50
C GLU A 161 28.47 5.36 12.21
N ILE A 162 27.88 5.50 11.02
CA ILE A 162 28.63 5.56 9.76
C ILE A 162 29.55 6.78 9.72
N LYS A 163 29.05 7.96 10.10
CA LYS A 163 29.87 9.19 10.12
C LYS A 163 31.03 9.08 11.10
N ARG A 164 30.79 8.50 12.28
CA ARG A 164 31.85 8.20 13.26
C ARG A 164 32.85 7.19 12.71
N PHE A 165 32.39 6.12 12.07
CA PHE A 165 33.26 5.14 11.41
C PHE A 165 34.16 5.79 10.36
N GLN A 166 33.63 6.71 9.54
CA GLN A 166 34.41 7.44 8.54
C GLN A 166 35.48 8.38 9.12
N GLN A 167 35.40 8.71 10.43
CA GLN A 167 36.41 9.51 11.13
C GLN A 167 37.58 8.67 11.66
N THR A 168 37.57 7.35 11.46
CA THR A 168 38.66 6.46 11.87
C THR A 168 39.99 6.88 11.22
N PRO A 169 41.06 7.12 12.00
CA PRO A 169 42.37 7.46 11.45
C PRO A 169 42.91 6.37 10.52
N GLY A 170 43.44 6.77 9.36
CA GLY A 170 44.02 5.81 8.41
C GLY A 170 43.01 4.86 7.75
N LEU A 171 41.71 5.19 7.79
CA LEU A 171 40.68 4.36 7.16
C LEU A 171 40.95 4.16 5.66
N ALA A 172 40.99 2.91 5.23
CA ALA A 172 41.23 2.55 3.83
C ALA A 172 40.18 3.22 2.90
N PRO A 173 40.57 3.67 1.69
CA PRO A 173 39.66 4.33 0.75
C PRO A 173 38.39 3.52 0.45
N GLU A 174 38.50 2.21 0.37
CA GLU A 174 37.40 1.28 0.08
C GLU A 174 36.35 1.29 1.20
N LEU A 175 36.80 1.34 2.46
CA LEU A 175 35.91 1.41 3.62
C LEU A 175 35.24 2.77 3.74
N LYS A 176 35.94 3.85 3.36
CA LYS A 176 35.33 5.17 3.27
C LYS A 176 34.22 5.20 2.22
N GLN A 177 34.48 4.63 1.04
CA GLN A 177 33.49 4.50 -0.04
C GLN A 177 32.29 3.65 0.38
N LEU A 178 32.49 2.57 1.13
CA LEU A 178 31.40 1.78 1.72
C LEU A 178 30.52 2.64 2.64
N GLY A 179 31.13 3.45 3.51
CA GLY A 179 30.41 4.42 4.34
C GLY A 179 29.59 5.41 3.51
N ASP A 180 30.16 5.94 2.43
CA ASP A 180 29.47 6.87 1.53
C ASP A 180 28.26 6.22 0.85
N GLN A 181 28.35 4.94 0.46
CA GLN A 181 27.22 4.19 -0.12
C GLN A 181 26.06 4.06 0.88
N TYR A 182 26.34 3.75 2.16
CA TYR A 182 25.28 3.71 3.17
C TYR A 182 24.68 5.10 3.42
N LEU A 183 25.48 6.16 3.48
CA LEU A 183 24.97 7.52 3.61
C LEU A 183 24.06 7.92 2.44
N GLN A 184 24.46 7.57 1.21
CA GLN A 184 23.63 7.80 0.02
C GLN A 184 22.33 6.99 0.05
N ALA A 185 22.36 5.75 0.55
CA ALA A 185 21.15 4.95 0.72
C ALA A 185 20.19 5.55 1.76
N LEU A 186 20.74 6.05 2.89
CA LEU A 186 19.98 6.78 3.91
C LEU A 186 19.40 8.09 3.36
N ASP A 187 20.16 8.83 2.55
CA ASP A 187 19.68 10.03 1.86
C ASP A 187 18.56 9.73 0.88
N LYS A 188 18.57 8.57 0.22
CA LYS A 188 17.47 8.14 -0.65
C LYS A 188 16.22 7.77 0.15
N ARG A 189 16.36 7.11 1.31
CA ARG A 189 15.25 6.75 2.20
C ARG A 189 14.53 7.97 2.79
N ASP A 190 15.26 9.05 3.08
CA ASP A 190 14.71 10.31 3.64
C ASP A 190 14.21 11.29 2.55
N ARG A 191 14.21 10.91 1.27
CA ARG A 191 13.66 11.78 0.21
C ARG A 191 12.15 11.67 0.13
N TRP A 192 11.55 12.71 -0.46
CA TRP A 192 10.20 12.63 -0.96
C TRP A 192 10.11 11.55 -2.04
N SER A 193 9.11 10.67 -1.91
CA SER A 193 8.68 9.78 -2.97
C SER A 193 7.46 10.37 -3.65
N PHE A 194 7.46 10.39 -4.98
CA PHE A 194 6.34 10.84 -5.78
C PHE A 194 5.86 9.73 -6.68
N TYR A 195 4.56 9.70 -6.95
CA TYR A 195 4.01 8.84 -7.98
C TYR A 195 2.90 9.55 -8.75
N GLY A 196 2.72 9.17 -10.00
CA GLY A 196 1.67 9.70 -10.84
C GLY A 196 1.27 8.73 -11.94
N SER A 197 0.00 8.72 -12.29
CA SER A 197 -0.53 8.01 -13.44
C SER A 197 -1.64 8.80 -14.10
N VAL A 198 -1.73 8.68 -15.43
CA VAL A 198 -2.82 9.22 -16.23
C VAL A 198 -3.24 8.19 -17.28
N ASN A 199 -4.54 8.11 -17.55
CA ASN A 199 -5.07 7.30 -18.63
C ASN A 199 -6.28 7.96 -19.27
N TYR A 200 -6.45 7.71 -20.57
CA TYR A 200 -7.69 8.03 -21.26
C TYR A 200 -8.82 7.13 -20.73
N VAL A 201 -10.00 7.69 -20.52
CA VAL A 201 -11.21 6.97 -20.12
C VAL A 201 -12.29 7.25 -21.14
N ARG A 202 -12.98 6.19 -21.56
CA ARG A 202 -14.25 6.25 -22.28
C ARG A 202 -15.24 5.37 -21.54
N ASP A 203 -16.15 6.00 -20.82
CA ASP A 203 -17.26 5.32 -20.14
C ASP A 203 -18.51 5.45 -21.02
N SER A 204 -19.13 4.33 -21.38
CA SER A 204 -20.37 4.32 -22.17
C SER A 204 -21.65 4.40 -21.33
N ASN A 205 -21.51 4.38 -20.00
CA ASN A 205 -22.60 4.40 -19.04
C ASN A 205 -22.19 5.13 -17.76
N VAL A 206 -21.67 6.35 -17.87
CA VAL A 206 -21.08 7.12 -16.75
C VAL A 206 -22.07 7.37 -15.60
N ASN A 207 -23.37 7.40 -15.89
CA ASN A 207 -24.45 7.54 -14.90
C ASN A 207 -24.88 6.22 -14.24
N ASN A 208 -24.21 5.10 -14.54
CA ASN A 208 -24.51 3.76 -14.04
C ASN A 208 -25.97 3.34 -14.27
N SER A 209 -26.60 3.81 -15.35
CA SER A 209 -27.97 3.45 -15.66
C SER A 209 -28.11 1.96 -15.99
N ASN A 210 -29.31 1.41 -15.75
CA ASN A 210 -29.62 0.06 -16.17
C ASN A 210 -29.81 -0.01 -17.71
N ASN A 211 -29.38 -1.11 -18.32
CA ASN A 211 -29.53 -1.32 -19.77
C ASN A 211 -30.93 -1.84 -20.15
N ARG A 212 -31.93 -1.84 -19.25
CA ARG A 212 -33.25 -2.43 -19.50
C ARG A 212 -34.21 -1.39 -20.07
N LYS A 213 -34.43 -1.44 -21.38
CA LYS A 213 -35.56 -0.76 -22.02
C LYS A 213 -36.84 -1.52 -21.70
N GLY A 214 -37.77 -0.90 -20.98
CA GLY A 214 -39.16 -1.35 -20.91
C GLY A 214 -39.70 -1.57 -19.50
N ALA A 215 -40.39 -0.55 -18.98
CA ALA A 215 -41.67 -0.68 -18.27
C ALA A 215 -42.34 0.70 -18.31
N ALA A 216 -43.65 0.77 -18.53
CA ALA A 216 -44.42 2.00 -18.78
C ALA A 216 -44.48 3.02 -17.60
N TRP A 217 -43.56 2.91 -16.62
CA TRP A 217 -43.38 3.83 -15.49
C TRP A 217 -41.95 4.36 -15.33
N SER A 218 -41.04 4.10 -16.27
CA SER A 218 -39.62 4.39 -16.08
C SER A 218 -39.22 5.82 -16.50
N ARG A 219 -39.12 6.74 -15.52
CA ARG A 219 -38.08 7.80 -15.52
C ARG A 219 -36.71 7.15 -15.22
N VAL A 220 -36.30 6.19 -16.05
CA VAL A 220 -34.97 5.58 -15.97
C VAL A 220 -34.12 6.30 -17.01
N ASP A 221 -33.15 7.06 -16.54
CA ASP A 221 -32.25 7.81 -17.42
C ASP A 221 -31.57 6.87 -18.41
N THR A 222 -31.43 7.25 -19.67
CA THR A 222 -30.67 6.45 -20.63
C THR A 222 -29.18 6.45 -20.26
N PRO A 223 -28.42 5.36 -20.52
CA PRO A 223 -26.97 5.37 -20.34
C PRO A 223 -26.33 6.57 -21.04
N GLU A 224 -25.51 7.31 -20.30
CA GLU A 224 -24.76 8.44 -20.83
C GLU A 224 -23.30 8.06 -21.07
N SER A 225 -22.72 8.55 -22.16
CA SER A 225 -21.29 8.40 -22.39
C SER A 225 -20.49 9.57 -21.84
N ALA A 226 -19.25 9.32 -21.43
CA ALA A 226 -18.27 10.32 -21.09
C ALA A 226 -16.87 9.89 -21.52
N GLN A 227 -16.08 10.85 -21.98
CA GLN A 227 -14.70 10.71 -22.41
C GLN A 227 -13.84 11.72 -21.67
N GLY A 228 -12.69 11.26 -21.22
CA GLY A 228 -11.91 12.03 -20.27
C GLY A 228 -10.55 11.46 -19.93
N LEU A 229 -9.99 11.98 -18.84
CA LEU A 229 -8.80 11.48 -18.19
C LEU A 229 -9.16 10.96 -16.80
N ALA A 230 -8.65 9.79 -16.46
CA ALA A 230 -8.42 9.43 -15.07
C ALA A 230 -6.97 9.75 -14.71
N TYR A 231 -6.77 10.27 -13.52
CA TYR A 231 -5.43 10.56 -13.01
C TYR A 231 -5.32 10.19 -11.54
N ARG A 232 -4.09 9.88 -11.12
CA ARG A 232 -3.70 9.69 -9.73
C ARG A 232 -2.33 10.32 -9.55
N ALA A 233 -2.11 11.01 -8.45
CA ALA A 233 -0.85 11.60 -8.07
C ALA A 233 -0.69 11.50 -6.55
N GLY A 234 0.53 11.31 -6.08
CA GLY A 234 0.80 11.36 -4.65
C GLY A 234 2.24 11.70 -4.34
N ALA A 235 2.43 12.18 -3.12
CA ALA A 235 3.71 12.54 -2.54
C ALA A 235 3.77 12.04 -1.11
N SER A 236 4.87 11.42 -0.71
CA SER A 236 5.07 10.99 0.67
C SER A 236 6.50 11.18 1.12
N ARG A 237 6.70 11.39 2.41
CA ARG A 237 8.03 11.43 3.04
C ARG A 237 7.95 10.95 4.47
N ASP A 238 8.98 10.22 4.88
CA ASP A 238 9.14 9.73 6.24
C ASP A 238 10.41 10.30 6.87
N TRP A 239 10.27 11.04 7.97
CA TRP A 239 11.40 11.56 8.72
C TRP A 239 11.72 10.63 9.89
N ASN A 240 12.91 10.04 9.94
CA ASN A 240 13.35 9.27 11.10
C ASN A 240 13.62 10.20 12.28
N LEU A 241 12.86 10.06 13.36
CA LEU A 241 12.95 10.91 14.54
C LEU A 241 14.04 10.41 15.50
N HIS A 242 13.93 9.13 15.88
CA HIS A 242 14.82 8.44 16.80
C HIS A 242 14.62 6.92 16.68
N GLY A 243 15.72 6.17 16.67
CA GLY A 243 15.68 4.71 16.52
C GLY A 243 14.75 4.32 15.36
N ASN A 244 13.77 3.47 15.66
CA ASN A 244 12.79 2.95 14.70
C ASN A 244 11.55 3.83 14.49
N LEU A 245 11.45 4.99 15.15
CA LEU A 245 10.30 5.89 15.08
C LEU A 245 10.49 6.94 13.98
N TYR A 246 9.45 7.10 13.17
CA TYR A 246 9.35 8.02 12.06
C TYR A 246 8.10 8.91 12.19
N TRP A 247 8.14 10.06 11.55
CA TRP A 247 6.95 10.84 11.22
C TRP A 247 6.69 10.72 9.71
N ARG A 248 5.47 10.35 9.32
CA ARG A 248 5.05 10.24 7.91
C ARG A 248 4.16 11.42 7.55
N LEU A 249 4.38 11.99 6.37
CA LEU A 249 3.45 12.88 5.68
C LEU A 249 3.14 12.28 4.32
N ALA A 250 1.85 12.19 3.99
CA ALA A 250 1.36 11.68 2.72
C ALA A 250 0.28 12.60 2.14
N PHE A 251 0.36 12.84 0.83
CA PHE A 251 -0.64 13.56 0.05
C PHE A 251 -1.02 12.69 -1.14
N ASN A 252 -2.33 12.52 -1.37
CA ASN A 252 -2.88 11.77 -2.49
C ASN A 252 -3.95 12.60 -3.18
N HIS A 253 -3.91 12.64 -4.51
CA HIS A 253 -4.90 13.30 -5.34
C HIS A 253 -5.26 12.41 -6.52
N TYR A 254 -6.55 12.17 -6.75
CA TYR A 254 -7.01 11.38 -7.88
C TYR A 254 -8.38 11.82 -8.35
N GLY A 255 -8.74 11.45 -9.58
CA GLY A 255 -10.04 11.78 -10.09
C GLY A 255 -10.25 11.43 -11.55
N TRP A 256 -11.46 11.74 -12.01
CA TRP A 256 -11.90 11.67 -13.39
C TRP A 256 -12.29 13.07 -13.84
N TYR A 257 -11.82 13.45 -15.02
CA TYR A 257 -12.16 14.69 -15.70
C TYR A 257 -12.68 14.35 -17.09
N TYR A 258 -13.93 14.72 -17.40
CA TYR A 258 -14.60 14.43 -18.65
C TYR A 258 -14.83 15.70 -19.45
N TRP A 259 -14.33 15.77 -20.69
CA TRP A 259 -14.47 16.96 -21.54
C TRP A 259 -15.80 17.05 -22.29
N ASP A 260 -16.53 15.93 -22.41
CA ASP A 260 -17.85 15.86 -23.05
C ASP A 260 -19.01 15.70 -22.04
N ASN A 261 -18.71 15.41 -20.76
CA ASN A 261 -19.73 15.18 -19.73
C ASN A 261 -19.31 15.61 -18.31
N HIS A 262 -19.01 16.90 -18.16
CA HIS A 262 -18.49 17.53 -16.93
C HIS A 262 -19.32 17.35 -15.66
N LYS A 263 -20.62 17.04 -15.75
CA LYS A 263 -21.46 16.77 -14.57
C LYS A 263 -21.03 15.52 -13.80
N TYR A 264 -20.18 14.69 -14.40
CA TYR A 264 -19.59 13.49 -13.79
C TYR A 264 -18.11 13.64 -13.42
N ASP A 265 -17.54 14.84 -13.57
CA ASP A 265 -16.20 15.13 -13.06
C ASP A 265 -16.14 14.83 -11.56
N PHE A 266 -15.06 14.21 -11.11
CA PHE A 266 -14.89 13.84 -9.72
C PHE A 266 -13.43 13.89 -9.31
N HIS A 267 -13.15 14.54 -8.18
CA HIS A 267 -11.79 14.76 -7.70
C HIS A 267 -11.73 14.51 -6.20
N VAL A 268 -10.66 13.88 -5.73
CA VAL A 268 -10.41 13.59 -4.32
C VAL A 268 -9.00 14.03 -3.99
N ALA A 269 -8.86 14.84 -2.94
CA ALA A 269 -7.58 15.20 -2.35
C ALA A 269 -7.55 14.77 -0.88
N ARG A 270 -6.52 14.02 -0.48
CA ARG A 270 -6.31 13.57 0.89
C ARG A 270 -4.91 13.97 1.36
N VAL A 271 -4.83 14.51 2.57
CA VAL A 271 -3.57 14.73 3.29
C VAL A 271 -3.62 13.96 4.61
N ALA A 272 -2.54 13.25 4.93
CA ALA A 272 -2.43 12.43 6.13
C ALA A 272 -1.05 12.62 6.76
N ALA A 273 -0.98 12.73 8.08
CA ALA A 273 0.29 12.87 8.79
C ALA A 273 0.23 12.21 10.15
N GLY A 274 1.27 11.47 10.53
CA GLY A 274 1.32 10.81 11.83
C GLY A 274 2.55 9.94 12.06
N PRO A 275 2.66 9.33 13.26
CA PRO A 275 3.78 8.47 13.60
C PRO A 275 3.78 7.18 12.79
N ALA A 276 4.98 6.69 12.48
CA ALA A 276 5.22 5.36 11.95
C ALA A 276 6.39 4.70 12.69
N TYR A 277 6.28 3.42 13.00
CA TYR A 277 7.36 2.63 13.58
C TYR A 277 7.79 1.57 12.58
N LYS A 278 9.09 1.52 12.25
CA LYS A 278 9.63 0.65 11.20
C LYS A 278 10.78 -0.19 11.71
N THR A 279 10.77 -1.47 11.38
CA THR A 279 11.88 -2.41 11.61
C THR A 279 12.23 -3.12 10.29
N ALA A 280 13.21 -4.02 10.33
CA ALA A 280 13.55 -4.85 9.17
C ALA A 280 12.37 -5.71 8.67
N ARG A 281 11.41 -6.06 9.54
CA ARG A 281 10.31 -6.98 9.24
C ARG A 281 8.92 -6.36 9.37
N ALA A 282 8.79 -5.29 10.15
CA ALA A 282 7.51 -4.73 10.54
C ALA A 282 7.43 -3.23 10.20
N GLU A 283 6.23 -2.77 9.89
CA GLU A 283 5.93 -1.35 9.93
C GLU A 283 4.50 -1.16 10.43
N VAL A 284 4.31 -0.18 11.30
CA VAL A 284 2.99 0.28 11.73
C VAL A 284 2.95 1.79 11.58
N SER A 285 1.84 2.34 11.10
CA SER A 285 1.61 3.78 11.05
C SER A 285 0.20 4.10 11.50
N VAL A 286 0.04 5.23 12.18
CA VAL A 286 -1.27 5.76 12.61
C VAL A 286 -1.35 7.19 12.11
N MET A 287 -2.22 7.43 11.13
CA MET A 287 -2.27 8.67 10.38
C MET A 287 -3.66 9.28 10.45
N PRO A 288 -3.87 10.31 11.30
CA PRO A 288 -4.94 11.27 11.08
C PRO A 288 -4.90 11.82 9.66
N TYR A 289 -6.06 11.97 9.04
CA TYR A 289 -6.19 12.51 7.69
C TYR A 289 -7.36 13.47 7.56
N PHE A 290 -7.24 14.33 6.55
CA PHE A 290 -8.33 15.13 6.01
C PHE A 290 -8.46 14.83 4.53
N GLU A 291 -9.68 14.55 4.09
CA GLU A 291 -10.04 14.34 2.69
C GLU A 291 -11.10 15.34 2.25
N ARG A 292 -10.96 15.81 1.01
CA ARG A 292 -11.94 16.64 0.32
C ARG A 292 -12.27 16.02 -1.02
N GLN A 293 -13.56 15.92 -1.30
CA GLN A 293 -14.08 15.46 -2.58
C GLN A 293 -14.88 16.56 -3.27
N TRP A 294 -14.74 16.62 -4.58
CA TRP A 294 -15.51 17.48 -5.48
C TRP A 294 -16.18 16.63 -6.55
N ALA A 295 -17.43 16.95 -6.87
CA ALA A 295 -18.24 16.19 -7.82
C ALA A 295 -19.08 17.13 -8.69
N GLY A 296 -19.04 16.93 -10.00
CA GLY A 296 -19.75 17.70 -11.01
C GLY A 296 -19.19 19.10 -11.21
N THR A 297 -18.69 19.36 -12.43
CA THR A 297 -18.24 20.69 -12.85
C THR A 297 -19.37 21.46 -13.51
N ASP A 298 -19.62 22.67 -13.01
CA ASP A 298 -20.57 23.60 -13.59
C ASP A 298 -19.95 24.29 -14.81
N TYR A 299 -20.52 24.04 -15.99
CA TYR A 299 -20.01 24.52 -17.27
C TYR A 299 -19.99 26.06 -17.36
N ALA A 300 -20.97 26.74 -16.76
CA ALA A 300 -21.07 28.20 -16.83
C ALA A 300 -20.05 28.89 -15.91
N ARG A 301 -19.69 28.24 -14.79
CA ARG A 301 -18.82 28.82 -13.76
C ARG A 301 -17.39 28.27 -13.77
N HIS A 302 -17.10 27.26 -14.59
CA HIS A 302 -15.82 26.54 -14.61
C HIS A 302 -15.39 26.09 -13.19
N GLN A 303 -16.36 25.68 -12.36
CA GLN A 303 -16.14 25.33 -10.95
C GLN A 303 -16.74 23.96 -10.64
N THR A 304 -15.90 23.07 -10.11
CA THR A 304 -16.34 21.77 -9.57
C THR A 304 -16.95 21.95 -8.19
N ARG A 305 -18.15 21.39 -7.99
CA ARG A 305 -18.89 21.56 -6.74
C ARG A 305 -18.27 20.73 -5.63
N LYS A 306 -18.20 21.34 -4.45
CA LYS A 306 -17.81 20.65 -3.21
C LYS A 306 -18.84 19.56 -2.90
N TYR A 307 -18.39 18.35 -2.60
CA TYR A 307 -19.27 17.20 -2.41
C TYR A 307 -19.22 16.66 -0.98
N LEU A 308 -18.04 16.22 -0.55
CA LEU A 308 -17.81 15.56 0.73
C LEU A 308 -16.53 16.10 1.37
N ARG A 309 -16.51 16.26 2.68
CA ARG A 309 -15.29 16.26 3.49
C ARG A 309 -15.30 15.10 4.46
N GLU A 310 -14.15 14.51 4.67
CA GLU A 310 -13.97 13.44 5.63
C GLU A 310 -12.75 13.72 6.49
N THR A 311 -12.88 13.49 7.80
CA THR A 311 -11.79 13.52 8.76
C THR A 311 -11.76 12.21 9.49
N GLY A 312 -10.58 11.60 9.56
CA GLY A 312 -10.46 10.28 10.16
C GLY A 312 -9.06 9.94 10.58
N VAL A 313 -8.89 8.70 11.01
CA VAL A 313 -7.61 8.10 11.35
C VAL A 313 -7.49 6.80 10.57
N ARG A 314 -6.36 6.64 9.90
CA ARG A 314 -5.99 5.42 9.19
C ARG A 314 -4.79 4.77 9.87
N THR A 315 -4.94 3.52 10.27
CA THR A 315 -3.84 2.70 10.78
C THR A 315 -3.44 1.68 9.75
N GLU A 316 -2.15 1.59 9.44
CA GLU A 316 -1.61 0.59 8.52
C GLU A 316 -0.58 -0.25 9.27
N TRP A 317 -0.66 -1.57 9.16
CA TRP A 317 0.32 -2.49 9.72
C TRP A 317 0.77 -3.49 8.66
N GLN A 318 2.06 -3.74 8.58
CA GLN A 318 2.65 -4.74 7.71
C GLN A 318 3.74 -5.54 8.42
N TYR A 319 3.82 -6.83 8.12
CA TYR A 319 4.78 -7.73 8.75
C TYR A 319 5.24 -8.85 7.80
N TRP A 320 6.55 -9.07 7.71
CA TRP A 320 7.15 -10.22 7.04
C TRP A 320 7.23 -11.40 8.02
N LEU A 321 6.36 -12.40 7.84
CA LEU A 321 6.40 -13.66 8.60
C LEU A 321 7.63 -14.49 8.22
N THR A 322 7.93 -14.52 6.93
CA THR A 322 9.16 -15.09 6.35
C THR A 322 9.55 -14.23 5.14
N PRO A 323 10.73 -14.41 4.52
CA PRO A 323 11.08 -13.69 3.29
C PRO A 323 10.12 -13.92 2.10
N ARG A 324 9.19 -14.88 2.22
CA ARG A 324 8.19 -15.20 1.19
C ARG A 324 6.78 -14.81 1.55
N HIS A 325 6.48 -14.52 2.82
CA HIS A 325 5.13 -14.25 3.30
C HIS A 325 5.07 -12.91 4.01
N LYS A 326 4.27 -11.98 3.48
CA LYS A 326 3.99 -10.69 4.10
C LYS A 326 2.51 -10.57 4.38
N VAL A 327 2.17 -10.03 5.54
CA VAL A 327 0.80 -9.63 5.89
C VAL A 327 0.74 -8.11 5.87
N LEU A 328 -0.32 -7.56 5.29
CA LEU A 328 -0.64 -6.13 5.27
C LEU A 328 -2.06 -5.98 5.81
N THR A 329 -2.28 -4.99 6.66
CA THR A 329 -3.60 -4.67 7.19
C THR A 329 -3.79 -3.17 7.21
N ALA A 330 -5.01 -2.71 6.96
CA ALA A 330 -5.38 -1.31 7.11
C ALA A 330 -6.71 -1.20 7.84
N LEU A 331 -6.79 -0.26 8.77
CA LEU A 331 -8.01 0.13 9.48
C LEU A 331 -8.23 1.61 9.24
N GLU A 332 -9.46 2.01 8.91
CA GLU A 332 -9.83 3.40 8.64
C GLU A 332 -11.12 3.71 9.39
N LEU A 333 -11.11 4.79 10.16
CA LEU A 333 -12.25 5.30 10.90
C LEU A 333 -12.39 6.78 10.53
N GLY A 334 -13.54 7.20 10.01
CA GLY A 334 -13.73 8.57 9.53
C GLY A 334 -15.15 9.07 9.70
N GLY A 335 -15.30 10.37 9.89
CA GLY A 335 -16.60 11.06 9.89
C GLY A 335 -16.80 11.81 8.58
N GLN A 336 -17.89 11.51 7.89
CA GLN A 336 -18.26 12.07 6.58
C GLN A 336 -19.27 13.21 6.72
N LYS A 337 -19.00 14.35 6.08
CA LYS A 337 -19.94 15.49 6.00
C LYS A 337 -20.12 15.95 4.57
N TYR A 338 -21.34 15.85 4.06
CA TYR A 338 -21.72 16.20 2.71
C TYR A 338 -22.14 17.67 2.62
N ASP A 339 -21.62 18.41 1.64
CA ASP A 339 -21.91 19.84 1.50
C ASP A 339 -23.34 20.11 1.00
N ILE A 340 -23.94 19.16 0.27
CA ILE A 340 -25.26 19.31 -0.38
C ILE A 340 -26.27 18.28 0.13
N ARG A 341 -25.85 17.04 0.39
CA ARG A 341 -26.71 15.93 0.84
C ARG A 341 -26.47 15.64 2.32
N ASP A 342 -26.71 16.62 3.19
CA ASP A 342 -26.51 16.52 4.65
C ASP A 342 -27.19 15.29 5.29
N ARG A 343 -28.28 14.79 4.70
CA ARG A 343 -28.94 13.55 5.11
C ARG A 343 -28.06 12.29 5.06
N LEU A 344 -26.91 12.36 4.36
CA LEU A 344 -25.92 11.29 4.22
C LEU A 344 -24.76 11.41 5.21
N ASP A 345 -24.72 12.47 6.03
CA ASP A 345 -23.70 12.63 7.05
C ASP A 345 -23.68 11.42 7.99
N GLY A 346 -22.48 11.02 8.42
CA GLY A 346 -22.30 9.92 9.36
C GLY A 346 -20.91 9.31 9.29
N ASP A 347 -20.72 8.23 10.03
CA ASP A 347 -19.41 7.60 10.16
C ASP A 347 -19.15 6.54 9.09
N SER A 348 -17.88 6.40 8.74
CA SER A 348 -17.33 5.39 7.85
C SER A 348 -16.26 4.61 8.58
N TYR A 349 -16.34 3.29 8.50
CA TYR A 349 -15.39 2.36 9.07
C TYR A 349 -14.94 1.39 7.98
N ALA A 350 -13.64 1.11 7.88
CA ALA A 350 -13.11 0.11 6.98
C ALA A 350 -11.99 -0.68 7.63
N ALA A 351 -11.90 -1.96 7.28
CA ALA A 351 -10.83 -2.86 7.68
C ALA A 351 -10.46 -3.72 6.48
N SER A 352 -9.16 -3.88 6.21
CA SER A 352 -8.68 -4.80 5.20
C SER A 352 -7.48 -5.58 5.72
N GLY A 353 -7.35 -6.81 5.25
CA GLY A 353 -6.21 -7.68 5.49
C GLY A 353 -5.76 -8.28 4.16
N THR A 354 -4.46 -8.42 3.95
CA THR A 354 -3.90 -9.02 2.74
C THR A 354 -2.66 -9.81 3.04
N TRP A 355 -2.64 -11.02 2.51
CA TRP A 355 -1.50 -11.89 2.49
C TRP A 355 -0.84 -11.83 1.11
N LEU A 356 0.44 -11.45 1.09
CA LEU A 356 1.31 -11.48 -0.07
C LEU A 356 2.24 -12.70 0.04
N TYR A 357 2.18 -13.57 -0.97
CA TYR A 357 3.05 -14.72 -1.11
C TYR A 357 4.00 -14.53 -2.29
N VAL A 358 5.29 -14.38 -2.01
CA VAL A 358 6.37 -14.29 -3.00
C VAL A 358 6.89 -15.70 -3.27
N ARG A 359 6.45 -16.31 -4.37
CA ARG A 359 6.90 -17.65 -4.80
C ARG A 359 8.31 -17.60 -5.38
N LYS A 360 8.59 -16.58 -6.20
CA LYS A 360 9.89 -16.28 -6.80
C LYS A 360 10.06 -14.76 -6.86
N SER A 361 11.27 -14.27 -7.06
CA SER A 361 11.52 -12.83 -7.29
C SER A 361 10.73 -12.25 -8.48
N THR A 362 10.25 -13.11 -9.38
CA THR A 362 9.45 -12.76 -10.56
C THR A 362 7.98 -13.18 -10.47
N GLN A 363 7.53 -13.77 -9.37
CA GLN A 363 6.15 -14.26 -9.23
C GLN A 363 5.63 -14.12 -7.81
N TYR A 364 4.50 -13.43 -7.66
CA TYR A 364 3.82 -13.31 -6.38
C TYR A 364 2.30 -13.39 -6.51
N PHE A 365 1.66 -13.74 -5.40
CA PHE A 365 0.21 -13.86 -5.26
C PHE A 365 -0.24 -12.98 -4.09
N THR A 366 -1.44 -12.42 -4.21
CA THR A 366 -2.10 -11.71 -3.12
C THR A 366 -3.47 -12.34 -2.86
N PHE A 367 -3.84 -12.41 -1.59
CA PHE A 367 -5.18 -12.76 -1.15
C PHE A 367 -5.60 -11.77 -0.08
N GLY A 368 -6.76 -11.16 -0.22
CA GLY A 368 -7.24 -10.12 0.68
C GLY A 368 -8.69 -10.32 1.09
N VAL A 369 -9.00 -9.79 2.26
CA VAL A 369 -10.35 -9.69 2.82
C VAL A 369 -10.60 -8.23 3.16
N ASP A 370 -11.79 -7.75 2.89
CA ASP A 370 -12.17 -6.36 3.09
C ASP A 370 -13.52 -6.29 3.81
N TRP A 371 -13.64 -5.37 4.76
CA TRP A 371 -14.87 -5.04 5.47
C TRP A 371 -15.03 -3.53 5.49
N SER A 372 -16.25 -3.05 5.29
CA SER A 372 -16.57 -1.65 5.54
C SER A 372 -17.99 -1.48 6.03
N ARG A 373 -18.21 -0.40 6.76
CA ARG A 373 -19.48 0.01 7.33
C ARG A 373 -19.63 1.50 7.09
N LYS A 374 -20.69 1.88 6.39
CA LYS A 374 -21.09 3.26 6.22
C LYS A 374 -22.38 3.50 6.99
N LEU A 375 -22.40 4.55 7.79
CA LEU A 375 -23.58 5.04 8.48
C LEU A 375 -23.99 6.38 7.86
N ALA A 376 -25.28 6.54 7.61
CA ALA A 376 -25.92 7.77 7.19
C ALA A 376 -27.01 8.09 8.23
N GLU A 377 -26.72 9.05 9.12
CA GLU A 377 -27.49 9.33 10.35
C GLU A 377 -28.97 9.59 10.07
N ARG A 378 -29.27 10.29 8.97
CA ARG A 378 -30.63 10.71 8.60
C ARG A 378 -31.19 9.92 7.43
N SER A 379 -30.44 8.96 6.89
CA SER A 379 -30.87 8.11 5.77
C SER A 379 -30.43 6.65 5.98
N PRO A 380 -31.10 5.88 6.86
CA PRO A 380 -30.73 4.48 7.13
C PRO A 380 -30.71 3.61 5.87
N ALA A 381 -31.50 3.94 4.85
CA ALA A 381 -31.52 3.23 3.56
C ALA A 381 -30.22 3.36 2.76
N GLU A 382 -29.36 4.31 3.12
CA GLU A 382 -28.04 4.59 2.51
C GLU A 382 -26.89 4.07 3.38
N SER A 383 -27.21 3.58 4.60
CA SER A 383 -26.26 2.89 5.47
C SER A 383 -26.08 1.46 4.99
N TYR A 384 -24.84 0.99 4.96
CA TYR A 384 -24.54 -0.36 4.48
C TYR A 384 -23.36 -1.00 5.19
N THR A 385 -23.34 -2.32 5.18
CA THR A 385 -22.16 -3.13 5.49
C THR A 385 -21.71 -3.82 4.22
N ARG A 386 -20.40 -3.76 3.93
CA ARG A 386 -19.80 -4.47 2.81
C ARG A 386 -18.74 -5.45 3.30
N LYS A 387 -18.78 -6.67 2.79
CA LYS A 387 -17.76 -7.72 2.99
C LYS A 387 -17.24 -8.16 1.64
N GLY A 388 -15.92 -8.26 1.50
CA GLY A 388 -15.28 -8.59 0.24
C GLY A 388 -14.11 -9.53 0.40
N ILE A 389 -13.82 -10.24 -0.69
CA ILE A 389 -12.61 -11.03 -0.88
C ILE A 389 -11.96 -10.60 -2.19
N ARG A 390 -10.64 -10.68 -2.24
CA ARG A 390 -9.86 -10.38 -3.43
C ARG A 390 -8.66 -11.30 -3.57
N ALA A 391 -8.31 -11.62 -4.80
CA ALA A 391 -7.13 -12.40 -5.14
C ALA A 391 -6.40 -11.73 -6.31
N GLY A 392 -5.09 -11.80 -6.29
CA GLY A 392 -4.24 -11.23 -7.33
C GLY A 392 -3.04 -12.11 -7.62
N TRP A 393 -2.56 -12.03 -8.85
CA TRP A 393 -1.39 -12.73 -9.34
C TRP A 393 -0.57 -11.81 -10.23
N THR A 394 0.75 -11.83 -10.07
CA THR A 394 1.68 -11.09 -10.92
C THR A 394 2.85 -11.98 -11.32
N GLN A 395 3.22 -11.91 -12.59
CA GLN A 395 4.36 -12.60 -13.18
C GLN A 395 5.19 -11.62 -14.01
N GLN A 396 6.49 -11.58 -13.71
CA GLN A 396 7.49 -10.96 -14.56
C GLN A 396 8.19 -12.03 -15.41
N TRP A 397 8.14 -11.88 -16.71
CA TRP A 397 8.74 -12.81 -17.66
C TRP A 397 10.16 -12.36 -18.01
N GLY A 398 11.08 -13.30 -18.26
CA GLY A 398 12.50 -13.00 -18.45
C GLY A 398 12.81 -12.01 -19.59
N TRP A 399 11.95 -11.97 -20.61
CA TRP A 399 12.08 -11.07 -21.77
C TRP A 399 11.58 -9.64 -21.52
N GLY A 400 11.02 -9.36 -20.33
CA GLY A 400 10.66 -8.01 -19.90
C GLY A 400 9.17 -7.69 -19.87
N LEU A 401 8.31 -8.66 -20.20
CA LEU A 401 6.86 -8.56 -19.99
C LEU A 401 6.54 -8.69 -18.50
N THR A 402 5.54 -7.94 -18.04
CA THR A 402 4.88 -8.17 -16.77
C THR A 402 3.39 -8.33 -17.01
N THR A 403 2.82 -9.39 -16.46
CA THR A 403 1.38 -9.67 -16.49
C THR A 403 0.85 -9.71 -15.08
N SER A 404 -0.21 -8.98 -14.81
CA SER A 404 -0.94 -9.07 -13.54
C SER A 404 -2.42 -9.32 -13.80
N ALA A 405 -3.05 -10.11 -12.95
CA ALA A 405 -4.49 -10.33 -12.95
C ALA A 405 -5.00 -10.19 -11.52
N SER A 406 -6.17 -9.59 -11.35
CA SER A 406 -6.87 -9.54 -10.07
C SER A 406 -8.35 -9.85 -10.24
N PHE A 407 -8.93 -10.42 -9.20
CA PHE A 407 -10.34 -10.76 -9.12
C PHE A 407 -10.84 -10.46 -7.72
N GLY A 408 -12.04 -9.92 -7.61
CA GLY A 408 -12.68 -9.62 -6.34
C GLY A 408 -14.19 -9.89 -6.38
N GLY A 409 -14.71 -10.26 -5.22
CA GLY A 409 -16.13 -10.46 -4.98
C GLY A 409 -16.55 -9.79 -3.69
N GLY A 410 -17.72 -9.16 -3.68
CA GLY A 410 -18.24 -8.44 -2.53
C GLY A 410 -19.74 -8.61 -2.36
N LEU A 411 -20.19 -8.49 -1.12
CA LEU A 411 -21.59 -8.37 -0.73
C LEU A 411 -21.77 -7.06 0.01
N ARG A 412 -22.73 -6.25 -0.42
CA ARG A 412 -23.10 -4.99 0.22
C ARG A 412 -24.57 -5.08 0.63
N ASP A 413 -24.80 -5.07 1.93
CA ASP A 413 -26.13 -5.16 2.53
C ASP A 413 -26.49 -3.81 3.15
N TYR A 414 -27.61 -3.22 2.72
CA TYR A 414 -28.13 -1.96 3.26
C TYR A 414 -29.03 -2.21 4.47
N ASP A 415 -29.11 -1.23 5.37
CA ASP A 415 -29.79 -1.43 6.66
C ASP A 415 -31.30 -1.27 6.58
N ALA A 416 -31.79 -0.42 5.68
CA ALA A 416 -33.21 -0.14 5.54
C ALA A 416 -33.67 -0.20 4.09
N PRO A 417 -34.96 -0.46 3.84
CA PRO A 417 -35.54 -0.39 2.51
C PRO A 417 -35.40 1.00 1.91
N TRP A 418 -35.15 1.04 0.60
CA TRP A 418 -35.24 2.27 -0.18
C TRP A 418 -36.70 2.77 -0.22
N TRP A 419 -36.92 4.06 -0.50
CA TRP A 419 -38.27 4.64 -0.54
C TRP A 419 -39.20 3.87 -1.49
N GLY A 420 -40.24 3.23 -0.94
CA GLY A 420 -41.20 2.42 -1.72
C GLY A 420 -40.79 0.96 -1.95
N GLY A 421 -39.67 0.51 -1.37
CA GLY A 421 -39.28 -0.91 -1.32
C GLY A 421 -39.76 -1.60 -0.04
N SER A 422 -40.04 -2.90 -0.12
CA SER A 422 -40.41 -3.74 1.03
C SER A 422 -39.23 -4.40 1.74
N ALA A 423 -38.04 -4.41 1.11
CA ALA A 423 -36.84 -5.04 1.65
C ALA A 423 -35.60 -4.14 1.46
N PRO A 424 -34.60 -4.22 2.36
CA PRO A 424 -33.32 -3.54 2.17
C PRO A 424 -32.60 -4.01 0.90
N ARG A 425 -31.84 -3.10 0.30
CA ARG A 425 -31.06 -3.40 -0.90
C ARG A 425 -29.91 -4.35 -0.55
N GLN A 426 -29.63 -5.28 -1.46
CA GLN A 426 -28.47 -6.19 -1.38
C GLN A 426 -27.79 -6.23 -2.74
N ASP A 427 -26.50 -5.89 -2.76
CA ASP A 427 -25.70 -5.82 -3.97
C ASP A 427 -24.60 -6.89 -3.92
N ARG A 428 -24.54 -7.71 -4.97
CA ARG A 428 -23.46 -8.67 -5.21
C ARG A 428 -22.52 -8.09 -6.25
N GLU A 429 -21.31 -7.79 -5.82
CA GLU A 429 -20.29 -7.13 -6.62
C GLU A 429 -19.25 -8.14 -7.10
N LEU A 430 -18.88 -8.06 -8.36
CA LEU A 430 -17.77 -8.78 -8.95
C LEU A 430 -16.89 -7.80 -9.69
N ASN A 431 -15.57 -7.93 -9.53
CA ASN A 431 -14.60 -7.17 -10.29
C ASN A 431 -13.46 -8.08 -10.77
N ALA A 432 -12.89 -7.70 -11.90
CA ALA A 432 -11.72 -8.34 -12.46
C ALA A 432 -10.86 -7.30 -13.16
N SER A 433 -9.54 -7.45 -13.09
CA SER A 433 -8.62 -6.64 -13.88
C SER A 433 -7.47 -7.46 -14.43
N VAL A 434 -6.96 -7.05 -15.58
CA VAL A 434 -5.75 -7.58 -16.20
C VAL A 434 -4.87 -6.41 -16.59
N LEU A 435 -3.59 -6.49 -16.27
CA LEU A 435 -2.58 -5.51 -16.61
C LEU A 435 -1.44 -6.20 -17.35
N VAL A 436 -1.05 -5.62 -18.49
CA VAL A 436 0.10 -6.07 -19.28
C VAL A 436 1.02 -4.89 -19.52
N SER A 437 2.30 -5.03 -19.20
CA SER A 437 3.31 -4.01 -19.44
C SER A 437 4.62 -4.63 -19.93
N HIS A 438 5.44 -3.84 -20.62
CA HIS A 438 6.70 -4.33 -21.15
C HIS A 438 7.82 -3.31 -21.00
N ARG A 439 8.90 -3.68 -20.30
CA ARG A 439 9.98 -2.75 -19.93
C ARG A 439 10.71 -2.10 -21.12
N LYS A 440 10.72 -2.76 -22.31
CA LYS A 440 11.34 -2.19 -23.52
C LYS A 440 10.52 -1.05 -24.15
N ILE A 441 9.27 -0.85 -23.76
CA ILE A 441 8.40 0.21 -24.30
C ILE A 441 8.43 1.45 -23.38
N GLN A 442 9.46 1.56 -22.54
CA GLN A 442 9.60 2.67 -21.60
C GLN A 442 10.15 3.92 -22.32
N PHE A 443 9.53 5.06 -22.07
CA PHE A 443 10.03 6.36 -22.53
C PHE A 443 10.12 7.33 -21.36
N ALA A 444 11.28 7.98 -21.18
CA ALA A 444 11.52 8.93 -20.08
C ALA A 444 11.13 8.38 -18.69
N GLY A 445 11.38 7.10 -18.43
CA GLY A 445 11.03 6.46 -17.16
C GLY A 445 9.57 6.01 -17.03
N ILE A 446 8.70 6.34 -17.98
CA ILE A 446 7.27 5.98 -17.99
C ILE A 446 7.09 4.67 -18.75
N THR A 447 6.50 3.66 -18.12
CA THR A 447 6.19 2.39 -18.77
C THR A 447 4.69 2.35 -19.09
N PRO A 448 4.31 2.26 -20.38
CA PRO A 448 2.90 2.10 -20.74
C PRO A 448 2.38 0.74 -20.27
N GLN A 449 1.17 0.75 -19.74
CA GLN A 449 0.46 -0.42 -19.25
C GLN A 449 -0.87 -0.54 -19.99
N LEU A 450 -1.13 -1.68 -20.60
CA LEU A 450 -2.45 -2.03 -21.12
C LEU A 450 -3.25 -2.60 -19.97
N VAL A 451 -4.36 -1.95 -19.61
CA VAL A 451 -5.21 -2.32 -18.48
C VAL A 451 -6.60 -2.64 -19.01
N GLY A 452 -7.09 -3.83 -18.68
CA GLY A 452 -8.49 -4.21 -18.84
C GLY A 452 -9.14 -4.32 -17.47
N ILE A 453 -10.26 -3.65 -17.28
CA ILE A 453 -11.08 -3.75 -16.07
C ILE A 453 -12.49 -4.21 -16.44
N TRP A 454 -13.09 -5.00 -15.58
CA TRP A 454 -14.48 -5.42 -15.67
C TRP A 454 -15.11 -5.40 -14.28
N GLN A 455 -16.34 -4.90 -14.21
CA GLN A 455 -17.12 -4.86 -12.98
C GLN A 455 -18.57 -5.20 -13.29
N ARG A 456 -19.20 -5.92 -12.37
CA ARG A 456 -20.61 -6.22 -12.40
C ARG A 456 -21.20 -6.15 -11.00
N THR A 457 -22.33 -5.48 -10.90
CA THR A 457 -23.14 -5.42 -9.68
C THR A 457 -24.50 -6.01 -9.99
N ASN A 458 -24.88 -7.06 -9.28
CA ASN A 458 -26.22 -7.63 -9.32
C ASN A 458 -26.94 -7.24 -8.03
N SER A 459 -28.00 -6.45 -8.14
CA SER A 459 -28.78 -5.98 -7.00
C SER A 459 -30.16 -6.64 -6.97
N ASN A 460 -30.72 -6.85 -5.78
CA ASN A 460 -32.14 -7.20 -5.63
C ASN A 460 -33.09 -6.07 -6.09
N ASN A 461 -32.57 -4.85 -6.27
CA ASN A 461 -33.27 -3.76 -6.93
C ASN A 461 -32.71 -3.56 -8.35
N PRO A 462 -33.50 -3.82 -9.42
CA PRO A 462 -33.04 -3.73 -10.81
C PRO A 462 -32.46 -2.37 -11.22
N LEU A 463 -32.82 -1.29 -10.53
CA LEU A 463 -32.31 0.07 -10.81
C LEU A 463 -30.80 0.20 -10.54
N PHE A 464 -30.25 -0.63 -9.64
CA PHE A 464 -28.85 -0.57 -9.22
C PHE A 464 -27.99 -1.69 -9.81
N SER A 465 -28.55 -2.49 -10.73
CA SER A 465 -27.80 -3.55 -11.41
C SER A 465 -27.13 -3.01 -12.67
N PHE A 466 -25.80 -3.15 -12.76
CA PHE A 466 -25.03 -2.72 -13.92
C PHE A 466 -23.84 -3.65 -14.21
N SER A 467 -23.32 -3.54 -15.43
CA SER A 467 -22.08 -4.21 -15.84
C SER A 467 -21.28 -3.25 -16.73
N LYS A 468 -19.99 -3.13 -16.47
CA LYS A 468 -19.07 -2.28 -17.22
C LYS A 468 -17.76 -3.01 -17.47
N GLY A 469 -17.13 -2.69 -18.59
CA GLY A 469 -15.79 -3.16 -18.90
C GLY A 469 -15.08 -2.17 -19.78
N ASN A 470 -13.84 -1.84 -19.43
CA ASN A 470 -13.03 -0.84 -20.13
C ASN A 470 -11.63 -1.40 -20.36
N VAL A 471 -11.06 -1.07 -21.52
CA VAL A 471 -9.66 -1.33 -21.84
C VAL A 471 -9.01 0.00 -22.18
N PHE A 472 -7.90 0.31 -21.52
CA PHE A 472 -7.20 1.58 -21.71
C PHE A 472 -5.69 1.42 -21.55
N ILE A 473 -4.95 2.40 -22.07
CA ILE A 473 -3.52 2.52 -21.82
C ILE A 473 -3.34 3.49 -20.66
N GLN A 474 -2.61 3.03 -19.64
CA GLN A 474 -2.19 3.81 -18.50
C GLN A 474 -0.71 4.15 -18.61
N LEU A 475 -0.40 5.41 -18.40
CA LEU A 475 0.96 5.94 -18.34
C LEU A 475 1.23 6.33 -16.90
N GLY A 476 2.22 5.72 -16.26
CA GLY A 476 2.56 6.02 -14.88
C GLY A 476 4.05 5.95 -14.60
N ARG A 477 4.46 6.66 -13.56
CA ARG A 477 5.83 6.68 -13.05
C ARG A 477 5.84 6.91 -11.55
N SER A 478 6.82 6.31 -10.90
CA SER A 478 7.22 6.60 -9.53
C SER A 478 8.62 7.21 -9.55
N PHE A 479 8.88 8.18 -8.68
CA PHE A 479 10.11 8.97 -8.60
C PHE A 479 10.76 8.82 -7.23
#